data_AF-A0A7J0CD73-F1
#
_entry.id   AF-A0A7J0CD73-F1
#
_cell.length_a   1.000
_cell.length_b   1.000
_cell.length_c   1.000
_cell.angle_alpha   90.00
_cell.angle_beta   90.00
_cell.angle_gamma   90.00
#
_symmetry.space_group_name_H-M   'P 1'
#
loop_
_entity.id
_entity.type
_entity.pdbx_description
1 polymer ?
#
loop_
_entity_poly.entity_id
_entity_poly.type
_entity_poly.pdbx_seq_one_letter_code
_entity_poly.pdbx_strand_id
1 'polypeptide(L)'
;MKRVAGVGGDRVVCCDRRGRLQVNGRSVDEEYLHRGDEPSSVAFDIVVPEGTLWMMGDHRSNSRDSRELLGQPGGGMVPVDMVIGRVDWLGWPLGRMGSLPRSGAFDGVRPPGGAHG
;
A
#
# COMPACT_ATOMS: atom_id res chain seq x y z
N MET A 1 2.14 -10.83 -5.73
CA MET A 1 2.91 -9.64 -5.32
C MET A 1 1.94 -8.60 -4.78
N LYS A 2 2.29 -7.91 -3.69
CA LYS A 2 1.53 -6.78 -3.12
C LYS A 2 2.49 -5.58 -2.97
N ARG A 3 1.95 -4.38 -2.93
CA ARG A 3 2.68 -3.12 -2.73
C ARG A 3 2.47 -2.64 -1.30
N VAL A 4 3.52 -2.10 -0.70
CA VAL A 4 3.44 -1.38 0.57
C VAL A 4 2.73 -0.05 0.31
N ALA A 5 1.54 0.11 0.89
CA ALA A 5 0.74 1.33 0.81
C ALA A 5 0.90 2.20 2.09
N GLY A 6 1.44 1.65 3.17
CA GLY A 6 1.83 2.38 4.37
C GLY A 6 2.79 1.57 5.25
N VAL A 7 3.63 2.25 6.01
CA VAL A 7 4.56 1.68 7.00
C VAL A 7 4.19 2.15 8.41
N GLY A 8 4.83 1.57 9.44
CA GLY A 8 4.64 1.96 10.84
C GLY A 8 4.52 3.48 11.05
N GLY A 9 3.45 3.88 11.74
CA GLY A 9 3.09 5.26 12.04
C GLY A 9 2.24 5.94 10.96
N ASP A 10 2.17 5.43 9.74
CA ASP A 10 1.36 6.04 8.68
C ASP A 10 -0.13 5.92 8.98
N ARG A 11 -0.88 7.00 8.74
CA ARG A 11 -2.34 6.94 8.64
C ARG A 11 -2.75 6.76 7.19
N VAL A 12 -3.38 5.63 6.88
CA VAL A 12 -3.86 5.30 5.54
C VAL A 12 -5.38 5.36 5.53
N VAL A 13 -5.94 6.15 4.62
CA VAL A 13 -7.38 6.37 4.51
C VAL A 13 -7.81 6.10 3.08
N CYS A 14 -8.79 5.22 2.91
CA CYS A 14 -9.58 5.20 1.69
C CYS A 14 -11.01 5.69 1.95
N CYS A 15 -11.44 6.76 1.30
CA CYS A 15 -10.74 7.55 0.26
C CYS A 15 -11.08 9.05 0.33
N ASP A 16 -10.29 9.88 -0.36
CA ASP A 16 -10.61 11.30 -0.53
C ASP A 16 -11.91 11.50 -1.34
N ARG A 17 -12.38 12.74 -1.46
CA ARG A 17 -13.61 13.07 -2.20
C ARG A 17 -13.57 12.71 -3.69
N ARG A 18 -12.39 12.39 -4.24
CA ARG A 18 -12.19 11.95 -5.62
C ARG A 18 -11.90 10.45 -5.72
N GLY A 19 -12.08 9.70 -4.62
CA GLY A 19 -11.86 8.26 -4.58
C GLY A 19 -10.39 7.85 -4.51
N ARG A 20 -9.46 8.76 -4.17
CA ARG A 20 -8.03 8.43 -4.07
C ARG A 20 -7.62 7.99 -2.68
N LEU A 21 -6.67 7.07 -2.62
CA LEU A 21 -6.01 6.69 -1.39
C LEU A 21 -5.29 7.91 -0.79
N GLN A 22 -5.40 8.09 0.52
CA GLN A 22 -4.64 9.10 1.25
C GLN A 22 -3.67 8.44 2.22
N VAL A 23 -2.43 8.90 2.24
CA VAL A 23 -1.43 8.52 3.24
C VAL A 23 -0.96 9.79 3.94
N ASN A 24 -1.08 9.84 5.27
CA ASN A 24 -0.75 11.01 6.09
C ASN A 24 -1.42 12.30 5.59
N GLY A 25 -2.69 12.19 5.16
CA GLY A 25 -3.49 13.30 4.65
C GLY A 25 -3.14 13.75 3.22
N ARG A 26 -2.24 13.04 2.54
CA ARG A 26 -1.90 13.33 1.14
C ARG A 26 -2.53 12.30 0.20
N SER A 27 -3.31 12.77 -0.76
CA SER A 27 -3.83 11.94 -1.85
C SER A 27 -2.69 11.43 -2.73
N VAL A 28 -2.74 10.14 -3.04
CA VAL A 28 -1.78 9.42 -3.85
C VAL A 28 -2.40 9.14 -5.23
N ASP A 29 -1.66 9.44 -6.29
CA ASP A 29 -2.08 9.11 -7.67
C ASP A 29 -1.50 7.73 -8.05
N GLU A 30 -2.36 6.73 -8.08
CA GLU A 30 -1.97 5.32 -8.21
C GLU A 30 -1.95 4.85 -9.68
N GLU A 31 -1.06 5.42 -10.50
CA GLU A 31 -0.95 5.09 -11.94
C GLU A 31 -0.59 3.62 -12.22
N TYR A 32 -0.12 2.89 -11.21
CA TYR A 32 0.21 1.47 -11.29
C TYR A 32 -1.00 0.53 -11.17
N LEU A 33 -2.19 1.06 -10.92
CA LEU A 33 -3.39 0.23 -10.79
C LEU A 33 -3.71 -0.51 -12.09
N HIS A 34 -4.25 -1.72 -11.94
CA HIS A 34 -4.85 -2.41 -13.07
C HIS A 34 -5.95 -1.55 -13.68
N ARG A 35 -6.05 -1.53 -15.01
CA ARG A 35 -7.00 -0.66 -15.70
C ARG A 35 -8.43 -0.97 -15.26
N GLY A 36 -9.16 0.06 -14.86
CA GLY A 36 -10.55 -0.05 -14.40
C GLY A 36 -10.70 -0.31 -12.90
N ASP A 37 -9.62 -0.50 -12.16
CA ASP A 37 -9.68 -0.61 -10.71
C ASP A 37 -9.82 0.76 -10.03
N GLU A 38 -10.65 0.78 -8.99
CA GLU A 38 -10.68 1.86 -8.00
C GLU A 38 -9.65 1.59 -6.88
N PRO A 39 -9.12 2.65 -6.23
CA PRO A 39 -8.19 2.51 -5.11
C PRO A 39 -8.67 1.58 -3.99
N SER A 40 -9.97 1.59 -3.67
CA SER A 40 -10.58 0.54 -2.85
C SER A 40 -12.10 0.58 -2.99
N SER A 41 -12.73 -0.60 -2.98
CA SER A 41 -14.18 -0.73 -2.83
C SER A 41 -14.64 -0.72 -1.36
N VAL A 42 -13.70 -0.76 -0.42
CA VAL A 42 -13.95 -0.80 1.03
C VAL A 42 -13.37 0.46 1.67
N ALA A 43 -14.17 1.13 2.49
CA ALA A 43 -13.73 2.29 3.27
C ALA A 43 -12.94 1.84 4.50
N PHE A 44 -11.86 2.57 4.80
CA PHE A 44 -11.05 2.33 6.00
C PHE A 44 -10.28 3.60 6.38
N ASP A 45 -9.97 3.68 7.67
CA ASP A 45 -9.14 4.72 8.26
C ASP A 45 -8.30 4.04 9.35
N ILE A 46 -7.04 3.80 9.03
CA ILE A 46 -6.15 3.00 9.88
C ILE A 46 -4.87 3.76 10.15
N VAL A 47 -4.28 3.51 11.32
CA VAL A 47 -2.89 3.85 11.62
C VAL A 47 -2.12 2.54 11.61
N VAL A 48 -1.06 2.46 10.82
CA VAL A 48 -0.21 1.28 10.73
C VAL A 48 0.60 1.17 12.02
N PRO A 49 0.50 0.08 12.79
CA PRO A 49 1.33 -0.13 13.96
C PRO A 49 2.81 -0.18 13.59
N GLU A 50 3.66 0.29 14.51
CA GLU A 50 5.12 0.18 14.37
C GLU A 50 5.55 -1.27 14.13
N GLY A 51 6.56 -1.45 13.27
CA GLY A 51 7.07 -2.78 12.91
C GLY A 51 6.14 -3.59 11.99
N THR A 52 5.06 -2.99 11.46
CA THR A 52 4.15 -3.63 10.52
C THR A 52 3.97 -2.81 9.24
N LEU A 53 3.33 -3.42 8.24
CA LEU A 53 3.09 -2.87 6.91
C LEU A 53 1.61 -3.00 6.54
N TRP A 54 1.09 -1.99 5.87
CA TRP A 54 -0.18 -2.05 5.17
C TRP A 54 0.07 -2.36 3.69
N MET A 55 -0.43 -3.50 3.22
CA MET A 55 -0.08 -4.07 1.91
C MET A 55 -1.33 -4.19 1.04
N MET A 56 -1.28 -3.61 -0.17
CA MET A 56 -2.39 -3.61 -1.12
C MET A 56 -1.91 -4.12 -2.48
N GLY A 57 -2.72 -4.94 -3.17
CA GLY A 57 -2.37 -5.39 -4.52
C GLY A 57 -2.64 -4.33 -5.59
N ASP A 58 -1.86 -4.34 -6.67
CA ASP A 58 -2.05 -3.41 -7.79
C ASP A 58 -3.31 -3.75 -8.64
N HIS A 59 -3.79 -5.00 -8.59
CA HIS A 59 -5.09 -5.42 -9.14
C HIS A 59 -6.12 -5.49 -7.99
N ARG A 60 -6.63 -4.33 -7.58
CA ARG A 60 -7.45 -4.08 -6.39
C ARG A 60 -8.69 -4.97 -6.33
N SER A 61 -9.37 -5.15 -7.44
CA SER A 61 -10.61 -5.95 -7.55
C SER A 61 -10.38 -7.46 -7.38
N ASN A 62 -9.15 -7.94 -7.59
CA ASN A 62 -8.79 -9.37 -7.52
C ASN A 62 -7.69 -9.63 -6.48
N SER A 63 -7.58 -8.77 -5.47
CA SER A 63 -6.51 -8.82 -4.48
C SER A 63 -7.07 -9.02 -3.09
N ARG A 64 -6.98 -10.26 -2.59
CA ARG A 64 -7.03 -10.53 -1.15
C ARG A 64 -5.78 -9.94 -0.50
N ASP A 65 -5.94 -8.87 0.26
CA ASP A 65 -4.86 -8.12 0.90
C ASP A 65 -5.31 -7.53 2.24
N SER A 66 -4.54 -6.60 2.82
CA SER A 66 -4.80 -6.08 4.17
C SER A 66 -6.24 -5.60 4.38
N ARG A 67 -6.92 -5.11 3.32
CA ARG A 67 -8.31 -4.66 3.36
C ARG A 67 -9.31 -5.76 3.73
N GLU A 68 -9.09 -7.00 3.26
CA GLU A 68 -10.00 -8.12 3.54
C GLU A 68 -9.81 -8.72 4.94
N LEU A 69 -8.70 -8.38 5.60
CA LEU A 69 -8.33 -8.90 6.91
C LEU A 69 -8.63 -7.88 8.02
N LEU A 70 -9.28 -6.76 7.69
CA LEU A 70 -9.80 -5.80 8.67
C LEU A 70 -10.74 -6.52 9.65
N GLY A 71 -10.42 -6.44 10.94
CA GLY A 71 -11.17 -7.12 12.02
C GLY A 71 -10.66 -8.52 12.41
N GLN A 72 -9.70 -9.10 11.67
CA GLN A 72 -9.00 -10.31 12.12
C GLN A 72 -7.94 -9.96 13.19
N PRO A 73 -7.46 -10.93 14.00
CA PRO A 73 -6.33 -10.70 14.89
C PRO A 73 -5.13 -10.12 14.11
N GLY A 74 -4.64 -8.95 14.52
CA GLY A 74 -3.58 -8.21 13.80
C GLY A 74 -4.09 -7.22 12.74
N GLY A 75 -5.41 -7.09 12.53
CA GLY A 75 -6.02 -6.01 11.74
C GLY A 75 -5.64 -5.95 10.26
N GLY A 76 -5.17 -7.06 9.69
CA GLY A 76 -4.66 -7.13 8.31
C GLY A 76 -3.27 -6.55 8.10
N MET A 77 -2.57 -6.18 9.18
CA MET A 77 -1.20 -5.69 9.14
C MET A 77 -0.22 -6.85 8.92
N VAL A 78 0.84 -6.60 8.14
CA VAL A 78 1.89 -7.58 7.88
C VAL A 78 3.14 -7.18 8.68
N PRO A 79 3.57 -7.96 9.68
CA PRO A 79 4.84 -7.77 10.37
C PRO A 79 6.02 -7.70 9.39
N VAL A 80 6.94 -6.76 9.61
CA VAL A 80 8.12 -6.56 8.75
C VAL A 80 9.02 -7.80 8.73
N ASP A 81 9.08 -8.54 9.83
CA ASP A 81 9.85 -9.79 9.95
C ASP A 81 9.32 -10.95 9.08
N MET A 82 8.05 -10.90 8.66
CA MET A 82 7.48 -11.83 7.70
C MET A 82 7.78 -11.46 6.23
N VAL A 83 8.47 -10.34 5.98
CA VAL A 83 8.89 -9.94 4.64
C VAL A 83 10.20 -10.64 4.27
N ILE A 84 10.11 -11.69 3.46
CA ILE A 84 11.27 -12.48 3.00
C ILE A 84 12.19 -11.66 2.08
N GLY A 85 11.67 -10.64 1.39
CA GLY A 85 12.48 -9.75 0.55
C GLY A 85 11.67 -8.73 -0.25
N ARG A 86 12.35 -7.69 -0.73
CA ARG A 86 11.82 -6.69 -1.66
C ARG A 86 12.14 -7.11 -3.10
N VAL A 87 11.17 -6.99 -4.01
CA VAL A 87 11.38 -7.32 -5.43
C VAL A 87 11.92 -6.08 -6.15
N ASP A 88 13.24 -6.02 -6.31
CA ASP A 88 13.92 -4.91 -6.99
C ASP A 88 14.31 -5.24 -8.45
N TRP A 89 14.33 -6.53 -8.83
CA TRP A 89 14.75 -6.99 -10.15
C TRP A 89 13.92 -8.18 -10.65
N LEU A 90 13.47 -8.14 -11.91
CA LEU A 90 12.79 -9.26 -12.57
C LEU A 90 13.75 -9.91 -13.57
N GLY A 91 14.25 -11.10 -13.22
CA GLY A 91 15.23 -11.84 -14.03
C GLY A 91 14.63 -12.80 -15.08
N TRP A 92 13.31 -12.96 -15.12
CA TRP A 92 12.64 -13.91 -16.01
C TRP A 92 11.32 -13.34 -16.53
N PRO A 93 10.98 -13.48 -17.83
CA PRO A 93 11.77 -14.13 -18.90
C PRO A 93 12.96 -13.26 -19.34
N LEU A 94 14.01 -13.88 -19.89
CA LEU A 94 15.29 -13.23 -20.27
C LEU A 94 15.12 -11.99 -21.18
N GLY A 95 14.03 -11.91 -21.95
CA GLY A 95 13.69 -10.74 -22.79
C GLY A 95 13.04 -9.56 -22.04
N ARG A 96 12.79 -9.67 -20.74
CA ARG A 96 12.25 -8.61 -19.86
C ARG A 96 13.17 -8.29 -18.67
N MET A 97 14.44 -8.67 -18.76
CA MET A 97 15.45 -8.26 -17.77
C MET A 97 15.52 -6.73 -17.71
N GLY A 98 15.19 -6.19 -16.54
CA GLY A 98 15.18 -4.75 -16.30
C GLY A 98 14.80 -4.43 -14.86
N SER A 99 15.17 -3.23 -14.40
CA SER A 99 14.69 -2.71 -13.12
C SER A 99 13.19 -2.43 -13.21
N LEU A 100 12.44 -2.80 -12.17
CA LEU A 100 11.06 -2.36 -12.06
C LEU A 100 11.06 -0.83 -11.79
N PRO A 101 10.34 -0.03 -12.61
CA PRO A 101 10.24 1.40 -12.34
C PRO A 101 9.65 1.60 -10.95
N ARG A 102 10.32 2.41 -10.13
CA ARG A 102 9.75 2.87 -8.86
C ARG A 102 8.55 3.76 -9.20
N SER A 103 7.40 3.46 -8.62
CA SER A 103 6.24 4.36 -8.70
C SER A 103 6.56 5.63 -7.91
N GLY A 104 6.36 6.79 -8.53
CA GLY A 104 6.48 8.09 -7.86
C GLY A 104 5.25 8.48 -7.04
N ALA A 105 4.22 7.63 -6.99
CA ALA A 105 2.94 7.91 -6.36
C ALA A 105 3.07 8.37 -4.88
N PHE A 106 4.03 7.79 -4.14
CA PHE A 106 4.25 8.07 -2.72
C PHE A 106 5.37 9.08 -2.45
N ASP A 107 6.06 9.62 -3.47
CA ASP A 107 7.25 10.46 -3.28
C ASP A 107 6.95 11.77 -2.51
N GLY A 108 5.71 12.23 -2.56
CA GLY A 108 5.26 13.42 -1.83
C GLY A 108 4.70 13.14 -0.44
N VAL A 109 4.57 11.86 -0.04
CA VAL A 109 4.07 11.48 1.28
C VAL A 109 5.16 11.77 2.30
N ARG A 110 4.83 12.60 3.30
CA ARG A 110 5.75 12.88 4.40
C ARG A 110 5.66 11.76 5.43
N PRO A 111 6.76 11.49 6.17
CA PRO A 111 6.69 10.67 7.36
C PRO A 111 5.60 11.22 8.31
N PRO A 112 4.99 10.37 9.15
CA PRO A 112 4.03 10.83 10.13
C PRO A 112 4.67 11.91 11.01
N GLY A 113 4.03 13.07 11.06
CA GLY A 113 4.41 14.13 12.00
C GLY A 113 4.16 13.60 13.41
N GLY A 114 5.18 13.66 14.28
CA GLY A 114 5.14 13.04 15.59
C GLY A 114 3.84 13.28 16.37
N ALA A 115 3.32 12.19 16.92
CA ALA A 115 2.23 12.08 17.90
C ALA A 115 0.89 12.73 17.48
N HIS A 116 -0.03 11.88 16.98
CA HIS A 116 -1.42 12.03 17.35
C HIS A 116 -1.54 11.71 18.85
N GLY A 117 -1.47 12.76 19.68
CA GLY A 117 -1.88 12.72 21.09
C GLY A 117 -3.39 12.69 21.23
#